data_AF-A0A921ELP2-F1
#
_entry.id   AF-A0A921ELP2-F1
#
_cell.length_a   1.000
_cell.length_b   1.000
_cell.length_c   1.000
_cell.angle_alpha   90.00
_cell.angle_beta   90.00
_cell.angle_gamma   90.00
#
_symmetry.space_group_name_H-M   'P 1'
#
loop_
_entity.id
_entity.type
_entity.pdbx_description
1 polymer ?
#
loop_
_entity_poly.entity_id
_entity_poly.type
_entity_poly.pdbx_seq_one_letter_code
_entity_poly.pdbx_strand_id
1 'polypeptide(L)'
;MKANNFNVINRLFGTMGIVLKIPVYQRNYDWTETNVRRLLDDLKTVVQTKKSHFIGAIVYLESQNSDMGMQEFLIIDGQQRITTLSILIKAVMDLCGPNDQQAADMSKDFLTNKYLPVKYRNRLKPIKSDN
;
A
#
# COMPACT_ATOMS: atom_id res chain seq x y z
N MET A 1 -15.81 -8.18 -13.48
CA MET A 1 -14.51 -7.66 -12.98
C MET A 1 -14.24 -6.33 -13.67
N LYS A 2 -13.95 -5.24 -12.95
CA LYS A 2 -13.71 -3.91 -13.54
C LYS A 2 -12.22 -3.58 -13.43
N ALA A 3 -11.56 -3.24 -14.53
CA ALA A 3 -10.16 -2.85 -14.56
C ALA A 3 -10.07 -1.34 -14.79
N ASN A 4 -9.29 -0.64 -13.95
CA ASN A 4 -9.01 0.78 -14.10
C ASN A 4 -7.53 1.04 -13.85
N ASN A 5 -6.95 1.98 -14.60
CA ASN A 5 -5.62 2.49 -14.32
C ASN A 5 -5.70 3.55 -13.22
N PHE A 6 -4.80 3.50 -12.24
CA PHE A 6 -4.75 4.49 -11.17
C PHE A 6 -3.32 4.72 -10.69
N ASN A 7 -3.06 5.90 -10.11
CA ASN A 7 -1.80 6.16 -9.41
C ASN A 7 -1.80 5.43 -8.07
N VAL A 8 -0.85 4.50 -7.88
CA VAL A 8 -0.81 3.61 -6.71
C VAL A 8 -0.68 4.36 -5.38
N ILE A 9 0.11 5.44 -5.36
CA ILE A 9 0.35 6.25 -4.15
C ILE A 9 -0.94 6.94 -3.76
N ASN A 10 -1.57 7.65 -4.71
CA ASN A 10 -2.80 8.39 -4.44
C ASN A 10 -3.96 7.46 -4.10
N ARG A 11 -4.06 6.30 -4.76
CA ARG A 11 -5.20 5.39 -4.59
C ARG A 11 -5.09 4.48 -3.36
N LEU A 12 -3.91 3.98 -3.02
CA LEU A 12 -3.76 2.99 -1.94
C LEU A 12 -3.15 3.58 -0.66
N PHE A 13 -2.33 4.61 -0.80
CA PHE A 13 -1.62 5.24 0.31
C PHE A 13 -2.02 6.70 0.52
N GLY A 14 -3.03 7.19 -0.20
CA GLY A 14 -3.51 8.57 -0.12
C GLY A 14 -4.18 8.90 1.22
N THR A 15 -4.51 10.18 1.41
CA THR A 15 -5.09 10.73 2.65
C THR A 15 -6.49 10.22 2.98
N MET A 16 -7.17 9.59 2.02
CA MET A 16 -8.45 8.91 2.26
C MET A 16 -8.26 7.71 3.20
N GLY A 17 -9.23 7.48 4.08
CA GLY A 17 -9.23 6.32 4.96
C GLY A 17 -9.36 5.03 4.15
N ILE A 18 -8.26 4.30 3.99
CA ILE A 18 -8.22 3.07 3.20
C ILE A 18 -7.61 1.95 4.04
N VAL A 19 -8.25 0.79 4.02
CA VAL A 19 -7.76 -0.42 4.68
C VAL A 19 -7.67 -1.55 3.68
N LEU A 20 -6.45 -2.04 3.49
CA LEU A 20 -6.09 -3.19 2.67
C LEU A 20 -6.06 -4.43 3.57
N LYS A 21 -7.03 -5.32 3.39
CA LYS A 21 -7.17 -6.59 4.10
C LYS A 21 -6.49 -7.70 3.30
N ILE A 22 -5.56 -8.41 3.94
CA ILE A 22 -4.90 -9.60 3.38
C ILE A 22 -5.59 -10.85 3.96
N PRO A 23 -6.31 -11.64 3.14
CA PRO A 23 -6.96 -12.88 3.57
C PRO A 23 -5.98 -13.91 4.15
N VAL A 24 -6.49 -14.81 5.00
CA VAL A 24 -5.65 -15.85 5.65
C VAL A 24 -5.07 -16.86 4.65
N TYR A 25 -5.77 -17.09 3.53
CA TYR A 25 -5.33 -18.00 2.48
C TYR A 25 -4.24 -17.42 1.57
N GLN A 26 -3.84 -16.16 1.76
CA GLN A 26 -2.73 -15.59 1.00
C GLN A 26 -1.40 -16.15 1.48
N ARG A 27 -0.49 -16.40 0.54
CA ARG A 27 0.87 -16.87 0.86
C ARG A 27 1.67 -15.81 1.62
N ASN A 28 2.65 -16.25 2.40
CA ASN A 28 3.62 -15.37 3.07
C ASN A 28 4.43 -14.53 2.07
N TYR A 29 5.09 -13.49 2.59
CA TYR A 29 6.03 -12.69 1.81
C TYR A 29 7.20 -13.55 1.31
N ASP A 30 7.42 -13.54 -0.01
CA ASP A 30 8.32 -14.45 -0.72
C ASP A 30 8.94 -13.78 -1.97
N TRP A 31 8.88 -12.45 -2.03
CA TRP A 31 9.59 -11.73 -3.10
C TRP A 31 11.09 -11.75 -2.83
N THR A 32 11.80 -12.43 -3.73
CA THR A 32 13.26 -12.40 -3.77
C THR A 32 13.81 -11.00 -4.09
N GLU A 33 15.11 -10.82 -3.85
CA GLU A 33 15.84 -9.61 -4.21
C GLU A 33 15.65 -9.21 -5.68
N THR A 34 15.63 -10.17 -6.60
CA THR A 34 15.38 -9.91 -8.03
C THR A 34 14.02 -9.24 -8.26
N ASN A 35 12.98 -9.68 -7.56
CA ASN A 35 11.65 -9.07 -7.67
C ASN A 35 11.65 -7.64 -7.12
N VAL A 36 12.31 -7.43 -5.97
CA VAL A 36 12.42 -6.10 -5.35
C VAL A 36 13.21 -5.15 -6.24
N ARG A 37 14.33 -5.59 -6.81
CA ARG A 37 15.16 -4.80 -7.74
C ARG A 37 14.36 -4.38 -8.97
N ARG A 38 13.58 -5.28 -9.56
CA ARG A 38 12.71 -4.96 -10.69
C ARG A 38 11.72 -3.84 -10.33
N LEU A 39 11.04 -3.94 -9.19
CA LEU A 39 10.13 -2.88 -8.74
C LEU A 39 10.88 -1.56 -8.51
N LEU A 40 12.09 -1.60 -7.95
CA LEU A 40 12.91 -0.40 -7.77
C LEU A 40 13.30 0.25 -9.09
N ASP A 41 13.68 -0.54 -10.10
CA ASP A 41 14.06 -0.02 -11.40
C ASP A 41 12.87 0.59 -12.15
N ASP A 42 11.68 -0.01 -12.00
CA ASP A 42 10.42 0.59 -12.45
C ASP A 42 10.18 1.95 -11.78
N LEU A 43 10.39 2.07 -10.47
CA LEU A 43 10.26 3.34 -9.75
C LEU A 43 11.30 4.38 -10.19
N LYS A 44 12.56 3.98 -10.40
CA LYS A 44 13.61 4.87 -10.94
C LYS A 44 13.21 5.43 -12.30
N THR A 45 12.64 4.59 -13.16
CA THR A 45 12.15 4.99 -14.48
C THR A 45 11.09 6.10 -14.36
N VAL A 46 10.15 5.97 -13.42
CA VAL A 46 9.15 7.03 -13.14
C VAL A 46 9.82 8.32 -12.69
N VAL A 47 10.78 8.23 -11.77
CA VAL A 47 11.48 9.42 -11.23
C VAL A 47 12.27 10.16 -12.31
N GLN A 48 12.95 9.42 -13.19
CA GLN A 48 13.78 9.97 -14.26
C GLN A 48 12.94 10.56 -15.40
N THR A 49 11.90 9.84 -15.85
CA THR A 49 11.11 10.25 -17.01
C THR A 49 9.96 11.20 -16.67
N LYS A 50 9.54 11.25 -15.39
CA LYS A 50 8.33 11.92 -14.91
C LYS A 50 7.04 11.44 -15.61
N LYS A 51 7.07 10.26 -16.23
CA LYS A 51 5.93 9.63 -16.91
C LYS A 51 5.37 8.50 -16.07
N SER A 52 4.08 8.24 -16.25
CA SER A 52 3.43 7.06 -15.69
C SER A 52 4.09 5.79 -16.23
N HIS A 53 4.38 4.83 -15.34
CA HIS A 53 4.95 3.54 -15.68
C HIS A 53 4.08 2.42 -15.08
N PHE A 54 3.89 1.34 -15.83
CA PHE A 54 3.12 0.21 -15.35
C PHE A 54 3.98 -0.67 -14.44
N ILE A 55 3.70 -0.63 -13.14
CA ILE A 55 4.42 -1.42 -12.12
C ILE A 55 3.74 -2.77 -11.82
N GLY A 56 2.64 -3.08 -12.52
CA GLY A 56 1.87 -4.32 -12.38
C GLY A 56 0.41 -4.12 -11.92
N ALA A 57 -0.38 -5.20 -11.98
CA ALA A 57 -1.80 -5.20 -11.63
C ALA A 57 -2.03 -5.57 -10.15
N ILE A 58 -3.05 -4.96 -9.54
CA ILE A 58 -3.54 -5.30 -8.20
C ILE A 58 -5.00 -5.69 -8.34
N VAL A 59 -5.37 -6.84 -7.78
CA VAL A 59 -6.75 -7.35 -7.80
C VAL A 59 -7.30 -7.32 -6.39
N TYR A 60 -8.46 -6.71 -6.22
CA TYR A 60 -9.11 -6.60 -4.93
C TYR A 60 -10.64 -6.60 -5.06
N LEU A 61 -11.32 -6.95 -3.97
CA LEU A 61 -12.74 -6.70 -3.77
C LEU A 61 -12.93 -5.48 -2.89
N GLU A 62 -13.81 -4.57 -3.30
CA GLU A 62 -14.21 -3.44 -2.48
C GLU A 62 -15.36 -3.87 -1.56
N SER A 63 -15.17 -3.69 -0.26
CA SER A 63 -16.21 -3.92 0.72
C SER A 63 -17.30 -2.85 0.56
N GLN A 64 -18.56 -3.27 0.56
CA GLN A 64 -19.68 -2.33 0.55
C GLN A 64 -19.94 -1.70 1.92
N ASN A 65 -19.30 -2.20 2.98
CA ASN A 65 -19.38 -1.62 4.32
C ASN A 65 -18.40 -0.46 4.46
N SER A 66 -18.79 0.71 3.95
CA SER A 66 -18.08 1.97 4.13
C SER A 66 -18.47 2.64 5.45
N ASP A 67 -18.07 2.04 6.58
CA ASP A 67 -18.17 2.72 7.87
C ASP A 67 -17.34 4.03 7.83
N MET A 68 -17.95 5.15 8.21
CA MET A 68 -17.27 6.43 8.41
C MET A 68 -16.48 6.97 7.20
N GLY A 69 -16.95 6.71 5.96
CA GLY A 69 -16.30 7.22 4.75
C GLY A 69 -14.96 6.56 4.41
N MET A 70 -14.67 5.41 5.03
CA MET A 70 -13.50 4.57 4.72
C MET A 70 -13.81 3.60 3.58
N GLN A 71 -12.81 3.26 2.77
CA GLN A 71 -12.87 2.15 1.83
C GLN A 71 -12.05 0.96 2.35
N GLU A 72 -12.65 -0.21 2.41
CA GLU A 72 -11.92 -1.45 2.68
C GLU A 72 -11.75 -2.25 1.38
N PHE A 73 -10.52 -2.68 1.11
CA PHE A 73 -10.18 -3.52 -0.03
C PHE A 73 -9.65 -4.87 0.46
N LEU A 74 -10.32 -5.95 0.08
CA LEU A 74 -9.83 -7.31 0.27
C LEU A 74 -8.90 -7.67 -0.91
N ILE A 75 -7.61 -7.86 -0.63
CA ILE A 75 -6.60 -8.12 -1.67
C ILE A 75 -6.68 -9.59 -2.12
N ILE A 76 -6.93 -9.79 -3.42
CA ILE A 76 -6.91 -11.11 -4.07
C ILE A 76 -5.54 -11.38 -4.70
N ASP A 77 -4.95 -10.35 -5.35
CA ASP A 77 -3.62 -10.44 -5.97
C ASP A 77 -2.88 -9.10 -5.89
N GLY A 78 -1.54 -9.16 -5.95
CA GLY A 78 -0.65 -8.01 -5.81
C GLY A 78 -0.15 -7.77 -4.38
N GLN A 79 -0.41 -8.70 -3.45
CA GLN A 79 -0.05 -8.55 -2.03
C GLN A 79 1.45 -8.30 -1.79
N GLN A 80 2.34 -9.02 -2.49
CA GLN A 80 3.79 -8.85 -2.34
C GLN A 80 4.25 -7.48 -2.80
N ARG A 81 3.63 -6.96 -3.88
CA ARG A 81 3.94 -5.63 -4.42
C ARG A 81 3.52 -4.54 -3.44
N ILE A 82 2.30 -4.60 -2.92
CA ILE A 82 1.79 -3.64 -1.93
C ILE A 82 2.67 -3.65 -0.67
N THR A 83 3.02 -4.85 -0.19
CA THR A 83 3.88 -5.02 0.98
C THR A 83 5.25 -4.41 0.73
N THR A 84 5.87 -4.70 -0.42
CA THR A 84 7.18 -4.13 -0.79
C THR A 84 7.13 -2.62 -0.92
N LEU A 85 6.09 -2.05 -1.54
CA LEU A 85 5.90 -0.60 -1.60
C LEU A 85 5.78 0.02 -0.20
N SER A 86 5.07 -0.65 0.72
CA SER A 86 4.93 -0.19 2.10
C SER A 86 6.27 -0.17 2.85
N ILE A 87 7.08 -1.22 2.66
CA ILE A 87 8.45 -1.32 3.20
C ILE A 87 9.34 -0.22 2.60
N LEU A 88 9.28 -0.01 1.29
CA LEU A 88 10.06 1.04 0.61
C LEU A 88 9.69 2.43 1.11
N ILE A 89 8.40 2.73 1.29
CA ILE A 89 7.95 3.99 1.89
C ILE A 89 8.57 4.13 3.28
N LYS A 90 8.48 3.11 4.13
CA LYS A 90 9.08 3.15 5.48
C LYS A 90 10.60 3.38 5.43
N ALA A 91 11.31 2.68 4.56
CA ALA A 91 12.76 2.79 4.40
C ALA A 91 13.17 4.20 3.95
N VAL A 92 12.44 4.81 3.01
CA VAL A 92 12.67 6.20 2.57
C VAL A 92 12.50 7.16 3.75
N MET A 93 11.46 6.97 4.57
CA MET A 93 11.21 7.84 5.73
C MET A 93 12.30 7.67 6.82
N ASP A 94 12.82 6.46 7.01
CA ASP A 94 13.92 6.21 7.94
C ASP A 94 15.23 6.88 7.49
N LEU A 95 15.46 6.96 6.17
CA LEU A 95 16.62 7.65 5.60
C LEU A 95 16.57 9.17 5.76
N CYS A 96 15.37 9.78 5.86
CA CYS A 96 15.22 11.20 6.16
C CYS A 96 15.69 11.57 7.59
N GLY A 97 15.82 10.57 8.47
CA GLY A 97 16.31 10.74 9.83
C GLY A 97 15.21 11.10 10.85
N PRO A 98 15.46 10.86 12.14
CA PRO A 98 14.42 10.95 13.19
C PRO A 98 13.95 12.38 13.48
N ASN A 99 14.72 13.39 13.07
CA ASN A 99 14.39 14.81 13.28
C ASN A 99 13.60 15.42 12.11
N ASP A 100 13.42 14.68 11.01
CA ASP A 100 12.61 15.13 9.89
C ASP A 100 11.12 14.89 10.21
N GLN A 101 10.51 15.91 10.83
CA GLN A 101 9.10 15.89 11.18
C GLN A 101 8.19 15.71 9.96
N GLN A 102 8.61 16.23 8.79
CA GLN A 102 7.85 16.10 7.55
C GLN A 102 7.84 14.65 7.07
N ALA A 103 8.99 13.97 7.09
CA ALA A 103 9.08 12.55 6.78
C ALA A 103 8.31 11.70 7.79
N ALA A 104 8.40 12.01 9.08
CA ALA A 104 7.66 11.30 10.13
C ALA A 104 6.13 11.42 9.93
N ASP A 105 5.64 12.59 9.55
CA ASP A 105 4.22 12.81 9.33
C ASP A 105 3.75 12.20 8.00
N MET A 106 4.54 12.30 6.92
CA MET A 106 4.28 11.55 5.69
C MET A 106 4.24 10.04 5.94
N SER A 107 5.17 9.48 6.71
CA SER A 107 5.14 8.06 7.06
C SER A 107 3.84 7.67 7.75
N LYS A 108 3.34 8.49 8.68
CA LYS A 108 2.07 8.23 9.36
C LYS A 108 0.92 8.29 8.36
N ASP A 109 0.91 9.26 7.46
CA ASP A 109 -0.16 9.43 6.49
C ASP A 109 -0.20 8.29 5.47
N PHE A 110 0.96 7.84 4.98
CA PHE A 110 1.05 6.77 3.98
C PHE A 110 0.89 5.36 4.55
N LEU A 111 1.27 5.10 5.81
CA LEU A 111 1.25 3.75 6.40
C LEU A 111 0.12 3.53 7.41
N THR A 112 -0.42 4.62 7.98
CA THR A 112 -1.46 4.55 9.00
C THR A 112 -2.68 5.41 8.66
N ASN A 113 -3.83 5.02 9.20
CA ASN A 113 -5.05 5.79 9.17
C ASN A 113 -5.21 6.55 10.50
N LYS A 114 -4.53 7.68 10.64
CA LYS A 114 -4.48 8.47 11.89
C LYS A 114 -5.86 8.86 12.43
N TYR A 115 -6.80 9.14 11.54
CA TYR A 115 -8.14 9.64 11.88
C TYR A 115 -9.20 8.54 12.06
N LEU A 116 -8.82 7.26 11.91
CA LEU A 116 -9.74 6.14 12.01
C LEU A 116 -9.59 5.42 13.36
N PRO A 117 -10.64 4.70 13.81
CA PRO A 117 -10.57 3.90 15.03
C PRO A 117 -9.35 2.97 15.05
N VAL A 118 -8.82 2.68 16.24
CA VAL A 118 -7.58 1.90 16.43
C VAL A 118 -7.60 0.57 15.65
N LYS A 119 -8.75 -0.08 15.53
CA LYS A 119 -8.96 -1.33 14.76
C LYS A 119 -8.66 -1.22 13.25
N TYR A 120 -8.54 0.00 12.72
CA TYR A 120 -8.24 0.34 11.33
C TYR A 120 -6.97 1.19 11.17
N ARG A 121 -6.21 1.38 12.25
CA ARG A 121 -5.03 2.25 12.25
C ARG A 121 -3.97 1.80 11.24
N ASN A 122 -3.77 0.50 11.07
CA ASN A 122 -2.86 -0.02 10.06
C ASN A 122 -3.59 -0.08 8.71
N ARG A 123 -2.99 0.53 7.67
CA ARG A 123 -3.54 0.48 6.31
C ARG A 123 -3.45 -0.91 5.73
N LEU A 124 -2.33 -1.62 5.93
CA LEU A 124 -2.17 -3.00 5.52
C LEU A 124 -2.34 -3.91 6.74
N LYS A 125 -3.32 -4.82 6.70
CA LYS A 125 -3.56 -5.75 7.83
C LYS A 125 -3.92 -7.16 7.36
N PRO A 126 -3.37 -8.22 7.99
CA PRO A 126 -3.92 -9.56 7.84
C PRO A 126 -5.27 -9.64 8.54
N ILE A 127 -6.22 -10.36 7.95
CA ILE A 127 -7.46 -10.76 8.63
C ILE A 127 -7.32 -12.16 9.20
N LYS A 128 -8.06 -12.48 10.26
CA LYS A 128 -7.95 -13.76 10.99
C LYS A 128 -8.98 -14.81 10.57
N SER A 129 -10.01 -14.42 9.82
CA SER A 129 -11.02 -15.32 9.26
C SER A 129 -11.65 -14.69 8.00
N ASP A 130 -12.11 -15.56 7.09
CA ASP A 130 -12.74 -15.18 5.82
C ASP A 130 -14.28 -15.05 5.96
N ASN A 131 -14.75 -14.44 7.06
CA ASN A 131 -16.19 -14.28 7.31
C ASN A 131 -16.87 -13.39 6.28
#